data_AF-A0A0B2RAC2-F1
#
_entry.id   AF-A0A0B2RAC2-F1
#
_cell.length_a   1.000
_cell.length_b   1.000
_cell.length_c   1.000
_cell.angle_alpha   90.00
_cell.angle_beta   90.00
_cell.angle_gamma   90.00
#
_symmetry.space_group_name_H-M   'P 1'
#
loop_
_entity.id
_entity.type
_entity.pdbx_description
1 polymer ?
#
loop_
_entity_poly.entity_id
_entity_poly.type
_entity_poly.pdbx_seq_one_letter_code
_entity_poly.pdbx_strand_id
1 'polypeptide(L)'
;ISHEGNVSSARNISIWLGTSYLTPLIGAVLADGYWGRYWTIAVFSAVYFIGMCTLTLSASLPALKPSECLGSVCPSATPAQYAVSYSGLYVIALGIGGIKSCVPSFGAGKFDNTDPKERVKKGSFFNWYYFSINLGAIVSSSIVVWIQDNAGWGLGFGIPTLFMVLSVDFLHQIPQYFLLGAAEVFAFVGLLQFFYDQSPDAMKTLGTALSPLYFALGNYLSSFILTMVTYFTTQGGKLGWIPDNLNKGHLDYFFLLLAGLSFLNMLAYVVAAAEEDFLRFFRHLL
;
A
#
# COMPACT_ATOMS: atom_id res chain seq x y z
N ILE A 1 17.79 -1.94 -11.00
CA ILE A 1 18.49 -1.17 -9.93
C ILE A 1 19.09 -2.14 -8.91
N SER A 2 18.52 -3.32 -8.70
CA SER A 2 19.12 -4.40 -7.90
C SER A 2 19.10 -5.67 -8.75
N HIS A 3 20.19 -5.97 -9.45
CA HIS A 3 20.31 -7.22 -10.22
C HIS A 3 20.37 -8.41 -9.23
N GLU A 4 19.21 -8.89 -8.79
CA GLU A 4 19.04 -9.96 -7.81
C GLU A 4 18.55 -11.27 -8.45
N GLY A 5 18.68 -12.37 -7.70
CA GLY A 5 18.16 -13.67 -8.09
C GLY A 5 16.63 -13.73 -8.06
N ASN A 6 16.09 -14.39 -9.07
CA ASN A 6 14.68 -14.70 -9.35
C ASN A 6 13.75 -14.89 -8.14
N VAL A 7 14.13 -15.77 -7.22
CA VAL A 7 13.32 -16.13 -6.04
C VAL A 7 13.34 -15.02 -4.99
N SER A 8 14.46 -14.32 -4.84
CA SER A 8 14.62 -13.23 -3.89
C SER A 8 13.76 -12.03 -4.28
N SER A 9 13.75 -11.65 -5.56
CA SER A 9 12.88 -10.58 -6.07
C SER A 9 11.41 -10.89 -5.80
N ALA A 10 10.93 -12.10 -6.15
CA ALA A 10 9.54 -12.48 -5.94
C ALA A 10 9.15 -12.47 -4.44
N ARG A 11 10.02 -12.98 -3.56
CA ARG A 11 9.81 -12.93 -2.09
C ARG A 11 9.69 -11.49 -1.59
N ASN A 12 10.62 -10.63 -2.02
CA ASN A 12 10.66 -9.23 -1.59
C ASN A 12 9.40 -8.46 -2.03
N ILE A 13 8.85 -8.78 -3.21
CA ILE A 13 7.59 -8.21 -3.71
C ILE A 13 6.43 -8.59 -2.81
N SER A 14 6.27 -9.88 -2.51
CA SER A 14 5.18 -10.35 -1.67
C SER A 14 5.26 -9.76 -0.25
N ILE A 15 6.47 -9.65 0.31
CA ILE A 15 6.69 -9.03 1.63
C ILE A 15 6.36 -7.53 1.59
N TRP A 16 6.82 -6.81 0.57
CA TRP A 16 6.56 -5.38 0.44
C TRP A 16 5.06 -5.08 0.23
N LEU A 17 4.38 -5.88 -0.60
CA LEU A 17 2.93 -5.81 -0.77
C LEU A 17 2.21 -6.09 0.55
N GLY A 18 2.54 -7.19 1.23
CA GLY A 18 1.97 -7.52 2.52
C GLY A 18 2.16 -6.41 3.55
N THR A 19 3.36 -5.83 3.60
CA THR A 19 3.69 -4.69 4.48
C THR A 19 2.82 -3.48 4.15
N SER A 20 2.69 -3.12 2.86
CA SER A 20 1.89 -1.98 2.40
C SER A 20 0.39 -2.11 2.69
N TYR A 21 -0.11 -3.34 2.87
CA TYR A 21 -1.49 -3.60 3.27
C TYR A 21 -1.69 -3.73 4.78
N LEU A 22 -0.62 -3.96 5.55
CA LEU A 22 -0.66 -3.99 7.02
C LEU A 22 -0.47 -2.60 7.63
N THR A 23 0.36 -1.76 7.03
CA THR A 23 0.63 -0.39 7.52
C THR A 23 -0.62 0.50 7.64
N PRO A 24 -1.70 0.34 6.83
CA PRO A 24 -2.94 1.08 7.04
C PRO A 24 -3.60 0.85 8.40
N LEU A 25 -3.43 -0.34 8.99
CA LEU A 25 -3.93 -0.63 10.34
C LEU A 25 -3.21 0.23 11.39
N ILE A 26 -1.89 0.37 11.26
CA ILE A 26 -1.07 1.22 12.13
C ILE A 26 -1.51 2.68 11.99
N GLY A 27 -1.72 3.14 10.75
CA GLY A 27 -2.22 4.49 10.47
C GLY A 27 -3.57 4.77 11.14
N ALA A 28 -4.52 3.83 11.03
CA ALA A 28 -5.84 3.95 11.65
C ALA A 28 -5.77 4.02 13.18
N VAL A 29 -4.97 3.13 13.81
CA VAL A 29 -4.79 3.13 15.27
C VAL A 29 -4.19 4.44 15.78
N LEU A 30 -3.18 4.98 15.08
CA LEU A 30 -2.56 6.26 15.45
C LEU A 30 -3.54 7.44 15.28
N ALA A 31 -4.34 7.41 14.22
CA ALA A 31 -5.32 8.44 13.93
C ALA A 31 -6.45 8.49 14.96
N ASP A 32 -7.02 7.35 15.32
CA ASP A 32 -8.16 7.30 16.25
C ASP A 32 -7.72 7.27 17.73
N GLY A 33 -6.50 6.79 18.04
CA GLY A 33 -6.04 6.57 19.41
C GLY A 33 -5.16 7.67 20.04
N TYR A 34 -4.44 8.48 19.25
CA TYR A 34 -3.40 9.37 19.81
C TYR A 34 -3.57 10.84 19.44
N TRP A 35 -3.45 11.19 18.16
CA TRP A 35 -3.28 12.59 17.72
C TRP A 35 -4.22 13.05 16.61
N GLY A 36 -5.16 12.21 16.18
CA GLY A 36 -6.19 12.57 15.20
C GLY A 36 -5.81 12.32 13.74
N ARG A 37 -6.84 12.25 12.89
CA ARG A 37 -6.74 11.92 11.45
C ARG A 37 -5.93 12.91 10.64
N TYR A 38 -6.02 14.21 10.93
CA TYR A 38 -5.25 15.23 10.21
C TYR A 38 -3.74 15.07 10.40
N TRP A 39 -3.29 14.94 11.67
CA TRP A 39 -1.88 14.77 11.99
C TRP A 39 -1.32 13.45 11.46
N THR A 40 -2.09 12.36 11.52
CA THR A 40 -1.70 11.10 10.87
C THR A 40 -1.51 11.30 9.36
N ILE A 41 -2.43 11.94 8.65
CA ILE A 41 -2.26 12.20 7.20
C ILE A 41 -1.01 13.05 6.95
N ALA A 42 -0.82 14.14 7.70
CA ALA A 42 0.31 15.04 7.50
C ALA A 42 1.67 14.36 7.72
N VAL A 43 1.83 13.62 8.83
CA VAL A 43 3.06 12.91 9.15
C VAL A 43 3.35 11.80 8.15
N PHE A 44 2.34 10.98 7.81
CA PHE A 44 2.53 9.87 6.89
C PHE A 44 2.72 10.33 5.44
N SER A 45 2.13 11.44 5.02
CA SER A 45 2.44 12.08 3.74
C SER A 45 3.88 12.59 3.66
N ALA A 46 4.42 13.14 4.74
CA ALA A 46 5.83 13.53 4.80
C ALA A 46 6.76 12.31 4.73
N VAL A 47 6.45 11.24 5.46
CA VAL A 47 7.18 9.95 5.40
C VAL A 47 7.15 9.39 3.98
N TYR A 48 5.98 9.38 3.34
CA TYR A 48 5.82 8.93 1.96
C TYR A 48 6.70 9.74 1.00
N PHE A 49 6.68 11.08 1.13
CA PHE A 49 7.48 11.97 0.32
C PHE A 49 8.98 11.71 0.46
N ILE A 50 9.48 11.51 1.69
CA ILE A 50 10.89 11.16 1.95
C ILE A 50 11.25 9.85 1.23
N GLY A 51 10.39 8.84 1.28
CA GLY A 51 10.61 7.58 0.60
C GLY A 51 10.65 7.72 -0.93
N MET A 52 9.74 8.52 -1.49
CA MET A 52 9.70 8.84 -2.93
C MET A 52 10.94 9.61 -3.40
N CYS A 53 11.40 10.61 -2.62
CA CYS A 53 12.64 11.31 -2.89
C CYS A 53 13.84 10.36 -2.84
N THR A 54 13.89 9.49 -1.84
CA THR A 54 14.98 8.50 -1.67
C THR A 54 15.05 7.57 -2.89
N LEU A 55 13.92 7.05 -3.35
CA LEU A 55 13.87 6.21 -4.56
C LEU A 55 14.21 6.97 -5.84
N THR A 56 13.70 8.19 -5.99
CA THR A 56 14.00 9.03 -7.15
C THR A 56 15.50 9.34 -7.21
N LEU A 57 16.12 9.69 -6.08
CA LEU A 57 17.57 9.91 -5.98
C LEU A 57 18.36 8.63 -6.25
N SER A 58 17.93 7.48 -5.71
CA SER A 58 18.57 6.19 -5.96
C SER A 58 18.54 5.78 -7.43
N ALA A 59 17.47 6.14 -8.16
CA ALA A 59 17.33 5.86 -9.59
C ALA A 59 18.04 6.89 -10.48
N SER A 60 18.26 8.12 -10.00
CA SER A 60 18.79 9.23 -10.79
C SER A 60 20.31 9.38 -10.65
N LEU A 61 20.88 9.04 -9.50
CA LEU A 61 22.32 9.23 -9.23
C LEU A 61 23.15 8.05 -9.76
N PRO A 62 24.16 8.29 -10.63
CA PRO A 62 25.05 7.25 -11.14
C PRO A 62 25.79 6.48 -10.05
N ALA A 63 26.08 7.12 -8.90
CA ALA A 63 26.73 6.48 -7.76
C ALA A 63 25.82 5.50 -7.01
N LEU A 64 24.49 5.68 -7.09
CA LEU A 64 23.50 4.87 -6.37
C LEU A 64 22.86 3.79 -7.25
N LYS A 65 23.19 3.74 -8.55
CA LYS A 65 22.78 2.67 -9.46
C LYS A 65 23.96 1.76 -9.81
N PRO A 66 23.75 0.45 -9.99
CA PRO A 66 24.77 -0.42 -10.57
C PRO A 66 25.12 0.05 -11.98
N SER A 67 26.35 -0.23 -12.41
CA SER A 67 26.82 0.08 -13.76
C SER A 67 26.03 -0.72 -14.80
N GLU A 68 25.93 -0.18 -16.02
CA GLU A 68 25.20 -0.80 -17.12
C GLU A 68 25.69 -2.22 -17.42
N CYS A 69 24.76 -3.09 -17.81
CA CYS A 69 25.09 -4.47 -18.17
C CYS A 69 25.93 -4.50 -19.44
N LEU A 70 27.09 -5.16 -19.40
CA LEU A 70 27.87 -5.48 -20.59
C LEU A 70 27.40 -6.84 -21.13
N GLY A 71 26.47 -6.81 -22.10
CA GLY A 71 25.91 -8.02 -22.68
C GLY A 71 25.02 -8.78 -21.69
N SER A 72 25.28 -10.08 -21.49
CA SER A 72 24.51 -10.95 -20.59
C SER A 72 24.97 -10.90 -19.12
N VAL A 73 26.02 -10.16 -18.79
CA VAL A 73 26.58 -10.07 -17.45
C VAL A 73 26.29 -8.70 -16.85
N CYS A 74 25.36 -8.67 -15.91
CA CYS A 74 25.03 -7.49 -15.12
C CYS A 74 25.74 -7.54 -13.77
N PRO A 75 26.54 -6.52 -13.41
CA PRO A 75 27.13 -6.46 -12.08
C PRO A 75 26.03 -6.29 -11.03
N SER A 76 26.06 -7.13 -9.99
CA SER A 76 25.14 -7.04 -8.86
C SER A 76 25.31 -5.70 -8.13
N ALA A 77 24.18 -5.17 -7.63
CA ALA A 77 24.21 -3.93 -6.85
C ALA A 77 25.05 -4.10 -5.58
N THR A 78 25.78 -3.05 -5.21
CA THR A 78 26.50 -3.05 -3.93
C THR A 78 25.51 -3.09 -2.77
N PRO A 79 25.89 -3.63 -1.60
CA PRO A 79 25.00 -3.67 -0.43
C PRO A 79 24.46 -2.28 -0.03
N ALA A 80 25.26 -1.22 -0.23
CA ALA A 80 24.85 0.15 0.03
C ALA A 80 23.76 0.66 -0.95
N GLN A 81 23.93 0.41 -2.25
CA GLN A 81 22.93 0.76 -3.27
C GLN A 81 21.61 0.01 -3.04
N TYR A 82 21.73 -1.27 -2.67
CA TYR A 82 20.60 -2.10 -2.29
C TYR A 82 19.84 -1.55 -1.08
N ALA A 83 20.55 -1.24 0.00
CA ALA A 83 19.97 -0.72 1.23
C ALA A 83 19.26 0.63 1.01
N VAL A 84 19.81 1.51 0.18
CA VAL A 84 19.18 2.81 -0.14
C VAL A 84 17.89 2.63 -0.93
N SER A 85 17.89 1.75 -1.95
CA SER A 85 16.67 1.47 -2.73
C SER A 85 15.57 0.84 -1.87
N TYR A 86 15.90 -0.19 -1.07
CA TYR A 86 14.92 -0.88 -0.24
C TYR A 86 14.45 -0.07 0.95
N SER A 87 15.31 0.76 1.56
CA SER A 87 14.86 1.68 2.61
C SER A 87 13.85 2.68 2.06
N GLY A 88 14.06 3.24 0.86
CA GLY A 88 13.06 4.06 0.17
C GLY A 88 11.72 3.34 -0.02
N LEU A 89 11.75 2.08 -0.48
CA LEU A 89 10.56 1.25 -0.69
C LEU A 89 9.76 1.01 0.60
N TYR A 90 10.42 0.66 1.69
CA TYR A 90 9.74 0.41 2.97
C TYR A 90 9.28 1.70 3.64
N VAL A 91 9.99 2.82 3.47
CA VAL A 91 9.53 4.14 3.91
C VAL A 91 8.25 4.55 3.16
N ILE A 92 8.16 4.27 1.86
CA ILE A 92 6.92 4.46 1.09
C ILE A 92 5.81 3.55 1.64
N ALA A 93 6.07 2.26 1.87
CA ALA A 93 5.09 1.32 2.41
C ALA A 93 4.53 1.78 3.77
N LEU A 94 5.38 2.34 4.64
CA LEU A 94 4.94 2.98 5.88
C LEU A 94 4.02 4.18 5.60
N GLY A 95 4.43 5.08 4.70
CA GLY A 95 3.65 6.26 4.30
C GLY A 95 2.26 5.93 3.74
N ILE A 96 2.15 4.88 2.90
CA ILE A 96 0.86 4.39 2.34
C ILE A 96 -0.15 4.14 3.46
N GLY A 97 0.30 3.62 4.60
CA GLY A 97 -0.55 3.25 5.71
C GLY A 97 -1.41 4.39 6.25
N GLY A 98 -0.78 5.52 6.60
CA GLY A 98 -1.52 6.67 7.12
C GLY A 98 -2.37 7.38 6.07
N ILE A 99 -1.93 7.40 4.81
CA ILE A 99 -2.67 8.06 3.72
C ILE A 99 -3.93 7.25 3.39
N LYS A 100 -3.78 5.97 3.08
CA LYS A 100 -4.86 5.11 2.54
C LYS A 100 -6.02 4.93 3.51
N SER A 101 -5.71 4.83 4.82
CA SER A 101 -6.72 4.64 5.87
C SER A 101 -7.47 5.93 6.23
N CYS A 102 -6.77 7.06 6.26
CA CYS A 102 -7.29 8.28 6.86
C CYS A 102 -7.88 9.29 5.86
N VAL A 103 -7.37 9.37 4.63
CA VAL A 103 -7.83 10.35 3.62
C VAL A 103 -9.34 10.26 3.32
N PRO A 104 -9.90 9.09 2.93
CA PRO A 104 -11.33 9.00 2.66
C PRO A 104 -12.16 9.26 3.91
N SER A 105 -11.72 8.75 5.07
CA SER A 105 -12.38 8.90 6.36
C SER A 105 -12.41 10.35 6.87
N PHE A 106 -11.34 11.11 6.61
CA PHE A 106 -11.22 12.52 6.98
C PHE A 106 -12.03 13.41 6.03
N GLY A 107 -11.98 13.17 4.72
CA GLY A 107 -12.81 13.88 3.73
C GLY A 107 -14.31 13.64 3.96
N ALA A 108 -14.70 12.39 4.22
CA ALA A 108 -16.07 12.01 4.57
C ALA A 108 -16.57 12.59 5.90
N GLY A 109 -15.65 12.93 6.81
CA GLY A 109 -15.93 13.58 8.09
C GLY A 109 -16.27 15.07 7.98
N LYS A 110 -16.12 15.68 6.79
CA LYS A 110 -16.47 17.08 6.52
C LYS A 110 -17.96 17.29 6.22
N PHE A 111 -18.72 16.21 6.01
CA PHE A 111 -20.14 16.25 5.71
C PHE A 111 -20.94 15.82 6.95
N ASP A 112 -21.97 16.58 7.32
CA ASP A 112 -22.89 16.21 8.38
C ASP A 112 -23.81 15.08 7.92
N ASN A 113 -23.99 14.08 8.79
CA ASN A 113 -24.89 12.95 8.53
C ASN A 113 -26.34 13.26 8.94
N THR A 114 -26.57 14.35 9.71
CA THR A 114 -27.92 14.73 10.17
C THR A 114 -28.69 15.54 9.13
N ASP A 115 -27.99 16.24 8.22
CA ASP A 115 -28.61 16.91 7.08
C ASP A 115 -28.74 15.96 5.87
N PRO A 116 -29.97 15.65 5.41
CA PRO A 116 -30.18 14.81 4.22
C PRO A 116 -29.53 15.37 2.94
N LYS A 117 -29.35 16.70 2.81
CA LYS A 117 -28.66 17.31 1.66
C LYS A 117 -27.15 17.06 1.69
N GLU A 118 -26.52 17.11 2.86
CA GLU A 118 -25.09 16.84 3.00
C GLU A 118 -24.74 15.36 2.88
N ARG A 119 -25.64 14.47 3.34
CA ARG A 119 -25.50 13.02 3.16
C ARG A 119 -25.42 12.61 1.69
N VAL A 120 -26.19 13.24 0.80
CA VAL A 120 -26.12 12.99 -0.66
C VAL A 120 -24.79 13.48 -1.24
N LYS A 121 -24.29 14.64 -0.78
CA LYS A 121 -22.99 15.19 -1.21
C LYS A 121 -21.82 14.28 -0.79
N LYS A 122 -21.90 13.67 0.39
CA LYS A 122 -20.93 12.68 0.87
C LYS A 122 -20.84 11.45 -0.04
N GLY A 123 -21.98 10.95 -0.54
CA GLY A 123 -22.00 9.87 -1.53
C GLY A 123 -21.32 10.27 -2.85
N SER A 124 -21.61 11.48 -3.34
CA SER A 124 -20.94 12.04 -4.53
C SER A 124 -19.42 12.20 -4.34
N PHE A 125 -18.97 12.60 -3.15
CA PHE A 125 -17.55 12.67 -2.80
C PHE A 125 -16.85 11.31 -2.97
N PHE A 126 -17.41 10.23 -2.41
CA PHE A 126 -16.84 8.89 -2.58
C PHE A 126 -16.82 8.46 -4.05
N ASN A 127 -17.89 8.69 -4.80
CA ASN A 127 -17.95 8.33 -6.22
C ASN A 127 -16.86 9.03 -7.03
N TRP A 128 -16.71 10.34 -6.85
CA TRP A 128 -15.63 11.08 -7.50
C TRP A 128 -14.24 10.60 -7.05
N TYR A 129 -14.08 10.25 -5.77
CA TYR A 129 -12.79 9.83 -5.21
C TYR A 129 -12.35 8.49 -5.82
N TYR A 130 -13.27 7.53 -5.90
CA TYR A 130 -13.01 6.27 -6.60
C TYR A 130 -12.82 6.46 -8.09
N PHE A 131 -13.56 7.38 -8.73
CA PHE A 131 -13.35 7.70 -10.14
C PHE A 131 -11.93 8.25 -10.38
N SER A 132 -11.44 9.17 -9.55
CA SER A 132 -10.07 9.69 -9.69
C SER A 132 -8.99 8.62 -9.46
N ILE A 133 -9.22 7.69 -8.52
CA ILE A 133 -8.32 6.56 -8.29
C ILE A 133 -8.24 5.66 -9.52
N ASN A 134 -9.38 5.29 -10.10
CA ASN A 134 -9.41 4.41 -11.28
C ASN A 134 -8.81 5.12 -12.51
N LEU A 135 -9.09 6.41 -12.70
CA LEU A 135 -8.47 7.20 -13.76
C LEU A 135 -6.95 7.31 -13.57
N GLY A 136 -6.49 7.55 -12.34
CA GLY A 136 -5.07 7.54 -11.97
C GLY A 136 -4.43 6.19 -12.26
N ALA A 137 -5.10 5.08 -11.97
CA ALA A 137 -4.60 3.74 -12.27
C ALA A 137 -4.36 3.54 -13.77
N ILE A 138 -5.32 3.93 -14.62
CA ILE A 138 -5.23 3.80 -16.08
C ILE A 138 -4.08 4.64 -16.64
N VAL A 139 -3.97 5.89 -16.18
CA VAL A 139 -2.91 6.80 -16.61
C VAL A 139 -1.55 6.29 -16.12
N SER A 140 -1.48 5.72 -14.91
CA SER A 140 -0.24 5.14 -14.38
C SER A 140 0.20 3.92 -15.15
N SER A 141 -0.71 2.97 -15.39
CA SER A 141 -0.40 1.71 -16.07
C SER A 141 -0.01 1.92 -17.53
N SER A 142 -0.35 3.07 -18.11
CA SER A 142 -0.05 3.40 -19.50
C SER A 142 1.12 4.38 -19.60
N ILE A 143 0.93 5.62 -19.13
CA ILE A 143 1.87 6.73 -19.36
C ILE A 143 3.08 6.63 -18.44
N VAL A 144 2.88 6.37 -17.15
CA VAL A 144 4.00 6.29 -16.19
C VAL A 144 4.88 5.07 -16.51
N VAL A 145 4.27 3.92 -16.81
CA VAL A 145 4.99 2.72 -17.26
C VAL A 145 5.76 3.00 -18.55
N TRP A 146 5.14 3.63 -19.55
CA TRP A 146 5.83 4.00 -20.79
C TRP A 146 7.03 4.92 -20.52
N ILE A 147 6.92 5.88 -19.60
CA ILE A 147 8.03 6.76 -19.21
C ILE A 147 9.13 5.97 -18.49
N GLN A 148 8.77 5.03 -17.62
CA GLN A 148 9.72 4.16 -16.92
C GLN A 148 10.54 3.32 -17.91
N ASP A 149 9.87 2.73 -18.90
CA ASP A 149 10.48 1.86 -19.90
C ASP A 149 11.34 2.65 -20.90
N ASN A 150 10.90 3.84 -21.31
CA ASN A 150 11.49 4.56 -22.45
C ASN A 150 12.41 5.73 -22.04
N ALA A 151 12.18 6.36 -20.89
CA ALA A 151 12.92 7.52 -20.40
C ALA A 151 13.63 7.27 -19.05
N GLY A 152 13.38 6.11 -18.43
CA GLY A 152 14.09 5.61 -17.26
C GLY A 152 13.40 5.85 -15.92
N TRP A 153 13.79 5.05 -14.94
CA TRP A 153 13.22 4.99 -13.59
C TRP A 153 13.27 6.31 -12.81
N GLY A 154 14.29 7.14 -13.03
CA GLY A 154 14.40 8.45 -12.36
C GLY A 154 13.22 9.38 -12.70
N LEU A 155 12.87 9.49 -13.98
CA LEU A 155 11.71 10.26 -14.42
C LEU A 155 10.39 9.60 -14.03
N GLY A 156 10.34 8.26 -14.12
CA GLY A 156 9.18 7.47 -13.71
C GLY A 156 8.77 7.66 -12.25
N PHE A 157 9.74 7.76 -11.32
CA PHE A 157 9.46 8.08 -9.91
C PHE A 157 9.36 9.58 -9.63
N GLY A 158 10.03 10.42 -10.43
CA GLY A 158 9.96 11.87 -10.31
C GLY A 158 8.55 12.44 -10.55
N ILE A 159 7.80 11.89 -11.51
CA ILE A 159 6.44 12.37 -11.83
C ILE A 159 5.47 12.21 -10.65
N PRO A 160 5.30 11.01 -10.05
CA PRO A 160 4.47 10.88 -8.85
C PRO A 160 4.98 11.72 -7.67
N THR A 161 6.30 11.90 -7.54
CA THR A 161 6.90 12.77 -6.50
C THR A 161 6.45 14.22 -6.66
N LEU A 162 6.43 14.76 -7.88
CA LEU A 162 5.94 16.11 -8.17
C LEU A 162 4.45 16.25 -7.88
N PHE A 163 3.64 15.26 -8.29
CA PHE A 163 2.20 15.24 -7.96
C PHE A 163 1.96 15.23 -6.45
N MET A 164 2.78 14.52 -5.69
CA MET A 164 2.72 14.50 -4.23
C MET A 164 3.01 15.88 -3.63
N VAL A 165 4.05 16.58 -4.10
CA VAL A 165 4.36 17.96 -3.66
C VAL A 165 3.19 18.90 -3.94
N LEU A 166 2.68 18.85 -5.17
CA LEU A 166 1.53 19.68 -5.57
C LEU A 166 0.28 19.39 -4.74
N SER A 167 0.09 18.14 -4.30
CA SER A 167 -1.01 17.76 -3.41
C SER A 167 -0.86 18.29 -1.99
N VAL A 168 0.37 18.59 -1.53
CA VAL A 168 0.62 19.16 -0.20
C VAL A 168 0.47 20.69 -0.22
N ASP A 169 0.86 21.35 -1.32
CA ASP A 169 0.98 22.81 -1.41
C ASP A 169 -0.25 23.55 -1.93
N PHE A 170 -1.16 22.93 -2.70
CA PHE A 170 -2.18 23.67 -3.46
C PHE A 170 -3.64 23.28 -3.15
N LEU A 171 -4.38 24.30 -2.65
CA LEU A 171 -5.84 24.50 -2.70
C LEU A 171 -6.68 23.69 -1.70
N HIS A 172 -7.63 24.42 -1.09
CA HIS A 172 -8.85 24.01 -0.36
C HIS A 172 -9.02 22.51 -0.07
N GLN A 173 -9.42 22.19 1.17
CA GLN A 173 -9.51 20.83 1.72
C GLN A 173 -10.10 19.72 0.83
N ILE A 174 -10.88 19.99 -0.22
CA ILE A 174 -11.53 18.96 -1.05
C ILE A 174 -10.69 18.54 -2.28
N PRO A 175 -10.22 19.45 -3.18
CA PRO A 175 -9.32 19.12 -4.30
C PRO A 175 -8.07 18.32 -3.90
N GLN A 176 -7.51 18.62 -2.73
CA GLN A 176 -6.33 17.96 -2.18
C GLN A 176 -6.48 16.43 -2.07
N TYR A 177 -7.65 15.92 -1.63
CA TYR A 177 -7.85 14.48 -1.46
C TYR A 177 -7.91 13.71 -2.78
N PHE A 178 -8.40 14.36 -3.85
CA PHE A 178 -8.43 13.76 -5.19
C PHE A 178 -7.02 13.61 -5.76
N LEU A 179 -6.21 14.67 -5.66
CA LEU A 179 -4.84 14.67 -6.15
C LEU A 179 -3.96 13.71 -5.34
N LEU A 180 -4.14 13.66 -4.02
CA LEU A 180 -3.42 12.74 -3.15
C LEU A 180 -3.76 11.28 -3.46
N GLY A 181 -5.04 10.96 -3.67
CA GLY A 181 -5.47 9.62 -4.08
C GLY A 181 -4.93 9.22 -5.47
N ALA A 182 -4.96 10.14 -6.44
CA ALA A 182 -4.38 9.89 -7.76
C ALA A 182 -2.84 9.71 -7.70
N ALA A 183 -2.14 10.53 -6.90
CA ALA A 183 -0.70 10.44 -6.70
C ALA A 183 -0.27 9.11 -6.06
N GLU A 184 -1.02 8.63 -5.05
CA GLU A 184 -0.78 7.32 -4.43
C GLU A 184 -0.85 6.20 -5.47
N VAL A 185 -1.87 6.21 -6.32
CA VAL A 185 -2.06 5.20 -7.36
C VAL A 185 -0.97 5.28 -8.42
N PHE A 186 -0.58 6.50 -8.83
CA PHE A 186 0.51 6.72 -9.77
C PHE A 186 1.83 6.10 -9.29
N ALA A 187 2.17 6.39 -8.04
CA ALA A 187 3.37 5.83 -7.44
C ALA A 187 3.23 4.32 -7.21
N PHE A 188 2.08 3.82 -6.75
CA PHE A 188 1.89 2.40 -6.47
C PHE A 188 2.04 1.51 -7.70
N VAL A 189 1.44 1.88 -8.84
CA VAL A 189 1.60 1.14 -10.09
C VAL A 189 3.03 1.22 -10.59
N GLY A 190 3.68 2.39 -10.50
CA GLY A 190 5.08 2.53 -10.87
C GLY A 190 6.04 1.71 -10.00
N LEU A 191 5.73 1.55 -8.71
CA LEU A 191 6.49 0.71 -7.77
C LEU A 191 6.27 -0.79 -8.06
N LEU A 192 5.04 -1.19 -8.38
CA LEU A 192 4.76 -2.56 -8.81
C LEU A 192 5.49 -2.94 -10.10
N GLN A 193 5.53 -2.03 -11.09
CA GLN A 193 6.26 -2.26 -12.34
C GLN A 193 7.77 -2.35 -12.10
N PHE A 194 8.33 -1.51 -11.23
CA PHE A 194 9.74 -1.60 -10.83
C PHE A 194 10.12 -2.99 -10.34
N PHE A 195 9.28 -3.54 -9.47
CA PHE A 195 9.41 -4.88 -8.94
C PHE A 195 9.19 -5.96 -10.01
N TYR A 196 8.21 -5.78 -10.89
CA TYR A 196 7.95 -6.67 -12.01
C TYR A 196 9.16 -6.77 -12.96
N ASP A 197 9.83 -5.65 -13.22
CA ASP A 197 11.04 -5.61 -14.05
C ASP A 197 12.27 -6.17 -13.34
N GLN A 198 12.28 -6.23 -12.01
CA GLN A 198 13.29 -6.99 -11.26
C GLN A 198 12.96 -8.51 -11.20
N SER A 199 11.82 -8.94 -11.72
CA SER A 199 11.36 -10.34 -11.69
C SER A 199 11.73 -11.09 -12.98
N PRO A 200 12.05 -12.39 -12.90
CA PRO A 200 12.41 -13.20 -14.07
C PRO A 200 11.22 -13.59 -14.94
N ASP A 201 11.46 -13.78 -16.24
CA ASP A 201 10.44 -14.09 -17.25
C ASP A 201 9.57 -15.32 -16.91
N ALA A 202 10.13 -16.32 -16.23
CA ALA A 202 9.40 -17.54 -15.85
C ALA A 202 8.39 -17.35 -14.69
N MET A 203 8.52 -16.31 -13.86
CA MET A 203 7.63 -16.05 -12.71
C MET A 203 6.78 -14.78 -12.86
N LYS A 204 7.01 -13.99 -13.91
CA LYS A 204 6.29 -12.73 -14.18
C LYS A 204 4.77 -12.89 -14.11
N THR A 205 4.21 -13.86 -14.85
CA THR A 205 2.76 -14.07 -14.91
C THR A 205 2.17 -14.65 -13.62
N LEU A 206 2.94 -15.49 -12.91
CA LEU A 206 2.51 -16.14 -11.67
C LEU A 206 2.52 -15.15 -10.49
N GLY A 207 3.54 -14.28 -10.41
CA GLY A 207 3.64 -13.24 -9.39
C GLY A 207 2.57 -12.15 -9.52
N THR A 208 2.21 -11.76 -10.75
CA THR A 208 1.14 -10.80 -10.99
C THR A 208 -0.25 -11.39 -10.83
N ALA A 209 -0.46 -12.68 -11.07
CA ALA A 209 -1.72 -13.37 -10.82
C ALA A 209 -1.96 -13.66 -9.32
N LEU A 210 -0.89 -13.86 -8.54
CA LEU A 210 -0.98 -14.07 -7.09
C LEU A 210 -1.51 -12.84 -6.34
N SER A 211 -1.20 -11.63 -6.79
CA SER A 211 -1.69 -10.38 -6.15
C SER A 211 -3.22 -10.22 -6.18
N PRO A 212 -3.91 -10.29 -7.33
CA PRO A 212 -5.37 -10.25 -7.38
C PRO A 212 -6.00 -11.51 -6.77
N LEU A 213 -5.33 -12.67 -6.81
CA LEU A 213 -5.81 -13.87 -6.10
C LEU A 213 -5.81 -13.67 -4.59
N TYR A 214 -4.73 -13.16 -4.01
CA TYR A 214 -4.66 -12.78 -2.60
C TYR A 214 -5.73 -11.73 -2.26
N PHE A 215 -5.94 -10.74 -3.13
CA PHE A 215 -6.99 -9.73 -2.96
C PHE A 215 -8.40 -10.33 -2.98
N ALA A 216 -8.67 -11.27 -3.89
CA ALA A 216 -9.94 -11.99 -3.97
C ALA A 216 -10.16 -12.87 -2.74
N LEU A 217 -9.15 -13.64 -2.33
CA LEU A 217 -9.19 -14.46 -1.11
C LEU A 217 -9.42 -13.60 0.13
N GLY A 218 -8.76 -12.44 0.23
CA GLY A 218 -8.98 -11.48 1.30
C GLY A 218 -10.40 -10.94 1.34
N ASN A 219 -11.00 -10.61 0.19
CA ASN A 219 -12.40 -10.17 0.12
C ASN A 219 -13.39 -11.29 0.48
N TYR A 220 -13.17 -12.51 0.00
CA TYR A 220 -14.00 -13.66 0.39
C TYR A 220 -13.89 -13.97 1.88
N LEU A 221 -12.67 -13.93 2.43
CA LEU A 221 -12.43 -14.12 3.85
C LEU A 221 -13.08 -13.00 4.68
N SER A 222 -12.97 -11.75 4.24
CA SER A 222 -13.63 -10.61 4.89
C SER A 222 -15.15 -10.77 4.89
N SER A 223 -15.75 -11.20 3.78
CA SER A 223 -17.19 -11.49 3.68
C SER A 223 -17.61 -12.63 4.61
N PHE A 224 -16.80 -13.68 4.68
CA PHE A 224 -17.02 -14.81 5.59
C PHE A 224 -16.95 -14.39 7.06
N ILE A 225 -15.90 -13.66 7.46
CA ILE A 225 -15.75 -13.13 8.82
C ILE A 225 -16.92 -12.22 9.17
N LEU A 226 -17.31 -11.30 8.28
CA LEU A 226 -18.44 -10.41 8.49
C LEU A 226 -19.74 -11.20 8.71
N THR A 227 -19.97 -12.22 7.89
CA THR A 227 -21.15 -13.10 7.99
C THR A 227 -21.17 -13.86 9.32
N MET A 228 -20.04 -14.43 9.73
CA MET A 228 -19.92 -15.13 11.01
C MET A 228 -20.10 -14.21 12.20
N VAL A 229 -19.42 -13.06 12.22
CA VAL A 229 -19.58 -12.05 13.27
C VAL A 229 -21.04 -11.61 13.36
N THR A 230 -21.69 -11.33 12.23
CA THR A 230 -23.10 -10.93 12.22
C THR A 230 -23.99 -12.05 12.75
N TYR A 231 -23.78 -13.29 12.31
CA TYR A 231 -24.53 -14.46 12.79
C TYR A 231 -24.45 -14.65 14.30
N PHE A 232 -23.24 -14.60 14.88
CA PHE A 232 -23.05 -14.81 16.32
C PHE A 232 -23.49 -13.61 17.15
N THR A 233 -23.24 -12.38 16.68
CA THR A 233 -23.51 -11.17 17.47
C THR A 233 -24.97 -10.76 17.45
N THR A 234 -25.74 -11.20 16.45
CA THR A 234 -27.20 -10.98 16.37
C THR A 234 -28.02 -12.10 17.01
N GLN A 235 -27.38 -13.16 17.54
CA GLN A 235 -28.09 -14.22 18.25
C GLN A 235 -28.88 -13.66 19.44
N GLY A 236 -30.14 -14.08 19.56
CA GLY A 236 -31.07 -13.61 20.58
C GLY A 236 -31.72 -12.25 20.27
N GLY A 237 -31.72 -11.80 19.01
CA GLY A 237 -32.43 -10.57 18.58
C GLY A 237 -31.69 -9.27 18.90
N LYS A 238 -30.40 -9.35 19.22
CA LYS A 238 -29.54 -8.19 19.47
C LYS A 238 -29.17 -7.52 18.14
N LEU A 239 -28.88 -6.22 18.17
CA LEU A 239 -28.48 -5.45 16.98
C LEU A 239 -27.17 -5.95 16.32
N GLY A 240 -26.38 -6.79 16.99
CA GLY A 240 -25.07 -7.23 16.52
C GLY A 240 -24.00 -6.14 16.64
N TRP A 241 -22.76 -6.48 16.30
CA TRP A 241 -21.65 -5.51 16.33
C TRP A 241 -21.70 -4.53 15.14
N ILE A 242 -22.29 -4.94 14.01
CA ILE A 242 -22.42 -4.13 12.79
C ILE A 242 -23.90 -4.08 12.34
N PRO A 243 -24.74 -3.30 13.03
CA PRO A 243 -26.13 -3.05 12.63
C PRO A 243 -26.23 -2.07 11.45
N ASP A 244 -27.38 -2.06 10.77
CA ASP A 244 -27.70 -1.11 9.68
C ASP A 244 -27.48 0.36 10.07
N ASN A 245 -27.66 0.67 11.35
CA ASN A 245 -27.31 1.97 11.93
C ASN A 245 -26.00 1.87 12.72
N LEU A 246 -24.89 2.14 12.03
CA LEU A 246 -23.51 2.05 12.54
C LEU A 246 -23.28 2.82 13.86
N ASN A 247 -24.01 3.92 14.12
CA ASN A 247 -23.89 4.69 15.36
C ASN A 247 -24.41 3.95 16.61
N LYS A 248 -25.17 2.87 16.42
CA LYS A 248 -25.68 2.00 17.50
C LYS A 248 -24.92 0.68 17.61
N GLY A 249 -23.91 0.48 16.75
CA GLY A 249 -23.08 -0.71 16.71
C GLY A 249 -21.86 -0.62 17.62
N HIS A 250 -21.17 -1.76 17.74
CA HIS A 250 -19.91 -1.90 18.44
C HIS A 250 -18.79 -2.20 17.45
N LEU A 251 -18.48 -1.20 16.62
CA LEU A 251 -17.42 -1.27 15.61
C LEU A 251 -16.03 -1.49 16.24
N ASP A 252 -15.84 -0.97 17.46
CA ASP A 252 -14.66 -1.16 18.28
C ASP A 252 -14.32 -2.65 18.50
N TYR A 253 -15.30 -3.49 18.85
CA TYR A 253 -15.08 -4.94 19.00
C TYR A 253 -14.76 -5.63 17.69
N PHE A 254 -15.38 -5.19 16.58
CA PHE A 254 -15.06 -5.73 15.26
C PHE A 254 -13.62 -5.39 14.84
N PHE A 255 -13.18 -4.15 15.05
CA PHE A 255 -11.79 -3.75 14.77
C PHE A 255 -10.77 -4.44 15.70
N LEU A 256 -11.11 -4.66 16.97
CA LEU A 256 -10.29 -5.45 17.90
C LEU A 256 -10.14 -6.90 17.45
N LEU A 257 -11.23 -7.52 16.99
CA LEU A 257 -11.20 -8.88 16.43
C LEU A 257 -10.31 -8.95 15.18
N LEU A 258 -10.45 -7.99 14.26
CA LEU A 258 -9.60 -7.90 13.07
C LEU A 258 -8.13 -7.71 13.44
N ALA A 259 -7.83 -6.82 14.39
CA ALA A 259 -6.46 -6.61 14.89
C ALA A 259 -5.87 -7.89 15.51
N GLY A 260 -6.67 -8.64 16.28
CA GLY A 260 -6.28 -9.93 16.85
C GLY A 260 -6.01 -10.98 15.77
N LEU A 261 -6.88 -11.08 14.75
CA LEU A 261 -6.67 -11.97 13.60
C LEU A 261 -5.43 -11.59 12.79
N SER A 262 -5.18 -10.30 12.56
CA SER A 262 -3.97 -9.81 11.91
C SER A 262 -2.70 -10.12 12.72
N PHE A 263 -2.76 -10.00 14.05
CA PHE A 263 -1.66 -10.35 14.93
C PHE A 263 -1.37 -11.86 14.93
N LEU A 264 -2.41 -12.70 14.97
CA LEU A 264 -2.27 -14.15 14.84
C LEU A 264 -1.70 -14.55 13.47
N ASN A 265 -2.15 -13.89 12.39
CA ASN A 265 -1.60 -14.09 11.06
C ASN A 265 -0.11 -13.71 11.00
N MET A 266 0.29 -12.62 11.67
CA MET A 266 1.69 -12.22 11.78
C MET A 266 2.52 -13.25 12.58
N LEU A 267 1.99 -13.78 13.68
CA LEU A 267 2.66 -14.84 14.45
C LEU A 267 2.81 -16.12 13.64
N ALA A 268 1.76 -16.56 12.96
CA ALA A 268 1.80 -17.72 12.08
C ALA A 268 2.85 -17.55 10.97
N TYR A 269 2.92 -16.35 10.38
CA TYR A 269 3.95 -16.01 9.40
C TYR A 269 5.37 -16.10 9.99
N VAL A 270 5.60 -15.56 11.18
CA VAL A 270 6.91 -15.61 11.85
C VAL A 270 7.32 -17.05 12.17
N VAL A 271 6.38 -17.88 12.64
CA VAL A 271 6.65 -19.31 12.93
C VAL A 271 6.97 -20.08 11.64
N ALA A 272 6.18 -19.91 10.59
CA ALA A 272 6.44 -20.56 9.31
C ALA A 272 7.77 -20.11 8.68
N ALA A 273 8.11 -18.82 8.78
CA ALA A 273 9.39 -18.28 8.31
C ALA A 273 10.57 -18.85 9.10
N ALA A 274 10.45 -18.96 10.43
CA ALA A 274 11.47 -19.56 11.29
C ALA A 274 11.68 -21.04 10.98
N GLU A 275 10.61 -21.76 10.62
CA GLU A 275 10.65 -23.17 10.23
C GLU A 275 11.34 -23.37 8.87
N GLU A 276 11.11 -22.48 7.89
CA GLU A 276 11.83 -22.51 6.60
C GLU A 276 13.33 -22.23 6.76
N ASP A 277 13.71 -21.25 7.60
CA ASP A 277 15.13 -20.96 7.87
C ASP A 277 15.82 -22.12 8.59
N PHE A 278 15.11 -22.79 9.51
CA PHE A 278 15.58 -24.01 10.17
C PHE A 278 15.75 -25.19 9.20
N LEU A 279 14.81 -25.39 8.28
CA LEU A 279 14.88 -26.41 7.23
C LEU A 279 16.00 -26.13 6.22
N ARG A 280 16.26 -24.87 5.87
CA ARG A 280 17.40 -24.47 5.01
C ARG A 280 18.74 -24.73 5.69
N PHE A 281 18.85 -24.47 6.99
CA PHE A 281 20.04 -24.75 7.78
C PHE A 281 20.37 -26.25 7.78
N PHE A 282 19.37 -27.12 7.97
CA PHE A 282 19.56 -28.58 7.91
C PHE A 282 19.91 -29.10 6.51
N ARG A 283 19.36 -28.50 5.45
CA ARG A 283 19.66 -28.89 4.06
C ARG A 283 21.08 -28.54 3.61
N HIS A 284 21.76 -27.59 4.27
CA HIS A 284 23.17 -27.31 4.05
C HIS A 284 24.13 -28.20 4.87
N LEU A 285 23.60 -28.94 5.85
CA LEU A 285 24.34 -29.85 6.73
C LEU A 285 24.31 -31.31 6.28
N LEU A 286 23.43 -31.66 5.33
CA LEU A 286 23.31 -32.97 4.67
C LEU A 286 23.86 -32.88 3.24
#